data_AF-A0A7C2FNN9-F1
#
_entry.id   AF-A0A7C2FNN9-F1
#
_cell.length_a   1.000
_cell.length_b   1.000
_cell.length_c   1.000
_cell.angle_alpha   90.00
_cell.angle_beta   90.00
_cell.angle_gamma   90.00
#
_symmetry.space_group_name_H-M   'P 1'
#
loop_
_entity.id
_entity.type
_entity.pdbx_description
1 polymer ?
#
loop_
_entity_poly.entity_id
_entity_poly.type
_entity_poly.pdbx_seq_one_letter_code
_entity_poly.pdbx_strand_id
1 'polypeptide(L)'
;MWDYEECLKIVAHDVRNDINSLQKLLDISEVSIVDRGKGNFSRVLSIVSMTDPDDYHYLEIFNEKLKTRCILVFEGSKLVRIACGGVEPGAVFNPQEFCRSIAESEITLLKVVLPFFQWREDMIHGFEPLDAQHERILCKWNELIKELIRGGKRVAVILENLVNEVLENMNFEEELMRKYKYPKAKQHFKDHEDFRNL
;
A
#
# COMPACT_ATOMS: atom_id res chain seq x y z
N MET A 1 2.01 -29.21 13.22
CA MET A 1 2.80 -29.69 12.06
C MET A 1 2.35 -29.03 10.76
N TRP A 2 1.04 -28.89 10.49
CA TRP A 2 0.57 -28.28 9.25
C TRP A 2 0.94 -26.79 9.10
N ASP A 3 0.68 -25.96 10.13
CA ASP A 3 1.07 -24.53 10.12
C ASP A 3 2.58 -24.30 9.97
N TYR A 4 3.41 -25.22 10.48
CA TYR A 4 4.87 -25.13 10.35
C TYR A 4 5.30 -25.26 8.89
N GLU A 5 4.84 -26.32 8.21
CA GLU A 5 5.20 -26.59 6.82
C GLU A 5 4.65 -25.50 5.89
N GLU A 6 3.43 -25.03 6.14
CA GLU A 6 2.80 -23.96 5.36
C GLU A 6 3.52 -22.61 5.56
N CYS A 7 3.83 -22.25 6.80
CA CYS A 7 4.66 -21.09 7.11
C CYS A 7 6.02 -21.20 6.42
N LEU A 8 6.70 -22.34 6.54
CA LEU A 8 8.05 -22.49 6.01
C LEU A 8 8.07 -22.41 4.48
N LYS A 9 7.08 -22.98 3.80
CA LYS A 9 6.94 -22.86 2.34
C LYS A 9 6.87 -21.41 1.91
N ILE A 10 6.04 -20.61 2.58
CA ILE A 10 5.83 -19.20 2.27
C ILE A 10 7.09 -18.37 2.61
N VAL A 11 7.61 -18.54 3.82
CA VAL A 11 8.62 -17.64 4.38
C VAL A 11 10.06 -18.02 4.01
N ALA A 12 10.33 -19.25 3.55
CA ALA A 12 11.70 -19.64 3.16
C ALA A 12 12.09 -19.25 1.72
N HIS A 13 11.12 -19.03 0.82
CA HIS A 13 11.40 -18.90 -0.63
C HIS A 13 11.30 -17.46 -1.16
N ASP A 14 10.45 -16.62 -0.55
CA ASP A 14 10.07 -15.32 -1.12
C ASP A 14 10.34 -14.11 -0.20
N VAL A 15 11.10 -14.31 0.89
CA VAL A 15 11.42 -13.24 1.84
C VAL A 15 12.38 -12.23 1.24
N ARG A 16 11.95 -10.96 1.24
CA ARG A 16 12.80 -9.81 1.01
C ARG A 16 13.26 -9.23 2.35
N ASN A 17 14.53 -8.81 2.42
CA ASN A 17 15.09 -8.09 3.57
C ASN A 17 14.74 -6.60 3.51
N ASP A 18 13.45 -6.27 3.40
CA ASP A 18 12.94 -4.91 3.24
C ASP A 18 11.76 -4.58 4.16
N ILE A 19 11.70 -5.24 5.32
CA ILE A 19 10.62 -5.09 6.32
C ILE A 19 10.34 -3.63 6.67
N ASN A 20 11.38 -2.79 6.74
CA ASN A 20 11.26 -1.36 7.02
C ASN A 20 10.43 -0.61 5.97
N SER A 21 10.51 -1.02 4.71
CA SER A 21 9.75 -0.39 3.62
C SER A 21 8.27 -0.75 3.71
N LEU A 22 7.94 -2.02 4.00
CA LEU A 22 6.54 -2.42 4.25
C LEU A 22 5.98 -1.81 5.52
N GLN A 23 6.80 -1.68 6.57
CA GLN A 23 6.38 -1.02 7.80
C GLN A 23 5.97 0.42 7.53
N LYS A 24 6.80 1.19 6.82
CA LYS A 24 6.46 2.56 6.43
C LYS A 24 5.18 2.65 5.62
N LEU A 25 4.96 1.72 4.69
CA LEU A 25 3.72 1.67 3.91
C LEU A 25 2.51 1.37 4.80
N LEU A 26 2.65 0.43 5.73
CA LEU A 26 1.61 0.12 6.71
C LEU A 26 1.31 1.34 7.61
N ASP A 27 2.33 2.05 8.08
CA ASP A 27 2.19 3.22 8.96
C ASP A 27 1.44 4.39 8.31
N ILE A 28 1.53 4.53 6.98
CA ILE A 28 0.80 5.56 6.22
C ILE A 28 -0.53 5.07 5.63
N SER A 29 -0.85 3.78 5.78
CA SER A 29 -2.08 3.19 5.26
C SER A 29 -3.20 3.35 6.28
N GLU A 30 -4.41 3.69 5.81
CA GLU A 30 -5.60 3.44 6.61
C GLU A 30 -5.97 1.97 6.48
N VAL A 31 -6.12 1.28 7.61
CA VAL A 31 -6.39 -0.16 7.65
C VAL A 31 -7.56 -0.47 8.57
N SER A 32 -8.28 -1.54 8.25
CA SER A 32 -9.29 -2.14 9.15
C SER A 32 -8.83 -3.53 9.58
N ILE A 33 -9.00 -3.85 10.85
CA ILE A 33 -8.67 -5.18 11.38
C ILE A 33 -9.75 -6.15 10.93
N VAL A 34 -9.35 -7.13 10.11
CA VAL A 34 -10.23 -8.22 9.66
C VAL A 34 -10.21 -9.35 10.67
N ASP A 35 -9.03 -9.68 11.19
CA ASP A 35 -8.84 -10.75 12.15
C ASP A 35 -7.61 -10.51 13.02
N ARG A 36 -7.65 -10.99 14.28
CA ARG A 36 -6.50 -10.97 15.18
C ARG A 36 -6.54 -12.16 16.12
N GLY A 37 -5.41 -12.84 16.29
CA GLY A 37 -5.32 -13.97 17.20
C GLY A 37 -3.90 -14.52 17.34
N LYS A 38 -3.77 -15.59 18.13
CA LYS A 38 -2.50 -16.31 18.27
C LYS A 38 -2.43 -17.49 17.31
N GLY A 39 -1.30 -17.60 16.61
CA GLY A 39 -0.73 -18.88 16.21
C GLY A 39 -1.55 -19.85 15.37
N ASN A 40 -2.49 -19.37 14.57
CA ASN A 40 -3.24 -20.20 13.64
C ASN A 40 -3.19 -19.58 12.24
N PHE A 41 -2.19 -20.00 11.48
CA PHE A 41 -1.84 -19.43 10.20
C PHE A 41 -2.77 -19.94 9.10
N SER A 42 -3.08 -21.25 9.10
CA SER A 42 -4.04 -21.83 8.15
C SER A 42 -5.44 -21.19 8.25
N ARG A 43 -5.89 -20.81 9.46
CA ARG A 43 -7.14 -20.04 9.64
C ARG A 43 -7.08 -18.72 8.91
N VAL A 44 -5.99 -17.96 9.04
CA VAL A 44 -5.89 -16.65 8.38
C VAL A 44 -5.82 -16.80 6.86
N LEU A 45 -5.09 -17.81 6.36
CA LEU A 45 -5.06 -18.12 4.93
C LEU A 45 -6.45 -18.49 4.39
N SER A 46 -7.27 -19.19 5.18
CA SER A 46 -8.67 -19.46 4.79
C SER A 46 -9.50 -18.19 4.67
N ILE A 47 -9.31 -17.20 5.55
CA ILE A 47 -10.00 -15.90 5.47
C ILE A 47 -9.56 -15.16 4.20
N VAL A 48 -8.25 -15.07 3.96
CA VAL A 48 -7.68 -14.40 2.78
C VAL A 48 -8.13 -15.07 1.47
N SER A 49 -8.37 -16.38 1.47
CA SER A 49 -8.88 -17.07 0.26
C SER A 49 -10.29 -16.66 -0.16
N MET A 50 -11.03 -15.98 0.72
CA MET A 50 -12.41 -15.55 0.51
C MET A 50 -12.56 -14.03 0.30
N THR A 51 -11.45 -13.28 0.26
CA THR A 51 -11.49 -11.82 0.10
C THR A 51 -11.72 -11.40 -1.35
N ASP A 52 -12.17 -10.15 -1.55
CA ASP A 52 -12.35 -9.58 -2.88
C ASP A 52 -11.01 -9.58 -3.66
N PRO A 53 -10.98 -9.95 -4.96
CA PRO A 53 -9.77 -9.91 -5.78
C PRO A 53 -9.07 -8.55 -5.84
N ASP A 54 -9.81 -7.46 -5.70
CA ASP A 54 -9.27 -6.09 -5.77
C ASP A 54 -8.81 -5.56 -4.40
N ASP A 55 -9.08 -6.28 -3.31
CA ASP A 55 -8.66 -5.90 -1.96
C ASP A 55 -7.19 -6.21 -1.72
N TYR A 56 -6.52 -5.33 -0.98
CA TYR A 56 -5.19 -5.59 -0.44
C TYR A 56 -5.25 -5.90 1.04
N HIS A 57 -4.48 -6.89 1.47
CA HIS A 57 -4.38 -7.27 2.88
C HIS A 57 -2.94 -7.34 3.34
N TYR A 58 -2.67 -6.78 4.53
CA TYR A 58 -1.45 -7.04 5.26
C TYR A 58 -1.72 -8.10 6.32
N LEU A 59 -0.91 -9.15 6.30
CA LEU A 59 -0.85 -10.14 7.36
C LEU A 59 0.43 -9.90 8.16
N GLU A 60 0.27 -9.25 9.30
CA GLU A 60 1.36 -9.02 10.25
C GLU A 60 1.46 -10.21 11.21
N ILE A 61 2.67 -10.75 11.32
CA ILE A 61 3.00 -11.83 12.24
C ILE A 61 4.15 -11.35 13.10
N PHE A 62 3.90 -11.24 14.39
CA PHE A 62 4.89 -10.79 15.36
C PHE A 62 5.20 -11.90 16.35
N ASN A 63 6.48 -12.21 16.51
CA ASN A 63 6.97 -13.14 17.52
C ASN A 63 7.77 -12.39 18.58
N GLU A 64 7.19 -12.26 19.77
CA GLU A 64 7.78 -11.51 20.88
C GLU A 64 9.06 -12.17 21.41
N LYS A 65 9.11 -13.50 21.45
CA LYS A 65 10.26 -14.25 21.98
C LYS A 65 11.48 -14.12 21.08
N LEU A 66 11.27 -14.19 19.76
CA LEU A 66 12.33 -14.07 18.76
C LEU A 66 12.63 -12.61 18.38
N LYS A 67 11.81 -11.66 18.83
CA LYS A 67 11.89 -10.24 18.41
C LYS A 67 11.92 -10.09 16.90
N THR A 68 11.06 -10.85 16.23
CA THR A 68 10.95 -10.86 14.76
C THR A 68 9.54 -10.54 14.31
N ARG A 69 9.45 -9.93 13.13
CA ARG A 69 8.20 -9.61 12.45
C ARG A 69 8.26 -10.10 11.02
N CYS A 70 7.14 -10.61 10.53
CA CYS A 70 6.88 -10.81 9.12
C CYS A 70 5.64 -10.01 8.72
N ILE A 71 5.69 -9.37 7.56
CA ILE A 71 4.54 -8.77 6.90
C ILE A 71 4.39 -9.47 5.55
N LEU A 72 3.26 -10.14 5.38
CA LEU A 72 2.85 -10.76 4.13
C LEU A 72 1.80 -9.84 3.50
N VAL A 73 1.89 -9.64 2.20
CA VAL A 73 0.99 -8.78 1.43
C VAL A 73 0.21 -9.64 0.46
N PHE A 74 -1.10 -9.58 0.54
CA PHE A 74 -2.01 -10.26 -0.36
C PHE A 74 -2.77 -9.25 -1.22
N GLU A 75 -2.99 -9.62 -2.48
CA GLU A 75 -3.93 -9.00 -3.42
C GLU A 75 -5.01 -10.03 -3.72
N GLY A 76 -6.22 -9.80 -3.20
CA GLY A 76 -7.20 -10.85 -2.99
C GLY A 76 -6.57 -12.05 -2.27
N SER A 77 -6.66 -13.23 -2.88
CA SER A 77 -6.07 -14.45 -2.34
C SER A 77 -4.60 -14.66 -2.72
N LYS A 78 -4.02 -13.79 -3.56
CA LYS A 78 -2.67 -13.97 -4.10
C LYS A 78 -1.64 -13.32 -3.19
N LEU A 79 -0.68 -14.10 -2.71
CA LEU A 79 0.49 -13.56 -2.04
C LEU A 79 1.39 -12.82 -3.04
N VAL A 80 1.61 -11.52 -2.85
CA VAL A 80 2.37 -10.66 -3.77
C VAL A 80 3.70 -10.19 -3.21
N ARG A 81 3.85 -10.14 -1.89
CA ARG A 81 5.10 -9.74 -1.24
C ARG A 81 5.21 -10.30 0.17
N ILE A 82 6.45 -10.58 0.57
CA ILE A 82 6.79 -10.99 1.92
C ILE A 82 8.03 -10.21 2.34
N ALA A 83 7.97 -9.64 3.54
CA ALA A 83 9.16 -9.14 4.22
C ALA A 83 9.20 -9.69 5.63
N CYS A 84 10.38 -10.10 6.08
CA CYS A 84 10.61 -10.55 7.44
C CYS A 84 11.91 -9.95 7.97
N GLY A 85 11.97 -9.70 9.27
CA GLY A 85 13.17 -9.14 9.89
C GLY A 85 13.09 -9.10 11.41
N GLY A 86 14.23 -8.83 12.03
CA GLY A 86 14.29 -8.48 13.44
C GLY A 86 13.73 -7.06 13.67
N VAL A 87 13.05 -6.86 14.79
CA VAL A 87 12.53 -5.53 15.17
C VAL A 87 13.44 -4.78 16.14
N GLU A 88 14.49 -5.44 16.65
CA GLU A 88 15.47 -4.87 17.57
C GLU A 88 16.91 -5.10 17.06
N PRO A 89 17.88 -4.26 17.44
CA PRO A 89 19.28 -4.48 17.11
C PRO A 89 19.79 -5.85 17.57
N GLY A 90 20.34 -6.64 16.64
CA GLY A 90 20.85 -7.98 16.93
C GLY A 90 19.83 -9.11 16.79
N ALA A 91 18.54 -8.80 16.63
CA ALA A 91 17.54 -9.81 16.27
C ALA A 91 17.74 -10.23 14.81
N VAL A 92 18.07 -11.51 14.59
CA VAL A 92 18.27 -12.08 13.26
C VAL A 92 17.08 -12.92 12.90
N PHE A 93 16.52 -12.67 11.72
CA PHE A 93 15.41 -13.48 11.22
C PHE A 93 15.90 -14.86 10.75
N ASN A 94 15.37 -15.92 11.36
CA ASN A 94 15.59 -17.31 10.96
C ASN A 94 14.24 -17.95 10.57
N PRO A 95 13.99 -18.29 9.29
CA PRO A 95 12.71 -18.84 8.84
C PRO A 95 12.28 -20.11 9.57
N GLN A 96 13.23 -21.03 9.83
CA GLN A 96 12.92 -22.30 10.48
C GLN A 96 12.52 -22.11 11.95
N GLU A 97 13.24 -21.27 12.68
CA GLU A 97 12.94 -20.96 14.09
C GLU A 97 11.63 -20.16 14.22
N PHE A 98 11.43 -19.19 13.34
CA PHE A 98 10.20 -18.42 13.26
C PHE A 98 8.98 -19.32 13.02
N CYS A 99 9.02 -20.18 12.00
CA CYS A 99 7.89 -21.06 11.71
C CYS A 99 7.66 -22.12 12.80
N ARG A 100 8.70 -22.57 13.52
CA ARG A 100 8.52 -23.48 14.68
C ARG A 100 7.78 -22.81 15.82
N SER A 101 7.94 -21.50 15.98
CA SER A 101 7.29 -20.69 17.02
C SER A 101 6.03 -19.98 16.54
N ILE A 102 5.53 -20.29 15.33
CA ILE A 102 4.36 -19.60 14.74
C ILE A 102 3.13 -19.68 15.65
N ALA A 103 2.95 -20.80 16.36
CA ALA A 103 1.85 -21.01 17.30
C ALA A 103 1.86 -20.03 18.49
N GLU A 104 3.02 -19.45 18.81
CA GLU A 104 3.21 -18.48 19.88
C GLU A 104 3.13 -17.03 19.38
N SER A 105 3.15 -16.83 18.04
CA SER A 105 3.13 -15.52 17.42
C SER A 105 1.75 -14.87 17.48
N GLU A 106 1.73 -13.54 17.61
CA GLU A 106 0.55 -12.73 17.34
C GLU A 106 0.40 -12.57 15.83
N ILE A 107 -0.81 -12.82 15.35
CA ILE A 107 -1.16 -12.72 13.93
C ILE A 107 -2.32 -11.73 13.80
N THR A 108 -2.13 -10.71 12.97
CA THR A 108 -3.14 -9.70 12.66
C THR A 108 -3.32 -9.61 11.15
N LEU A 109 -4.55 -9.82 10.68
CA LEU A 109 -4.95 -9.59 9.30
C LEU A 109 -5.61 -8.22 9.19
N LEU A 110 -5.07 -7.38 8.32
CA LEU A 110 -5.48 -6.00 8.10
C LEU A 110 -5.92 -5.86 6.64
N LYS A 111 -7.10 -5.32 6.40
CA LYS A 111 -7.53 -4.87 5.08
C LYS A 111 -7.07 -3.43 4.86
N VAL A 112 -6.42 -3.19 3.74
CA VAL A 112 -5.98 -1.85 3.31
C VAL A 112 -7.17 -1.09 2.75
N VAL A 113 -7.45 0.09 3.29
CA VAL A 113 -8.53 0.98 2.88
C VAL A 113 -7.95 2.16 2.09
N LEU A 114 -6.96 2.85 2.67
CA LEU A 114 -6.16 3.89 2.02
C LEU A 114 -4.74 3.40 1.82
N PRO A 115 -4.00 3.87 0.80
CA PRO A 115 -4.22 5.13 0.07
C PRO A 115 -4.87 4.99 -1.32
N PHE A 116 -5.89 4.13 -1.47
CA PHE A 116 -6.67 4.07 -2.71
C PHE A 116 -7.78 5.12 -2.74
N PHE A 117 -7.87 5.85 -3.83
CA PHE A 117 -8.93 6.82 -4.07
C PHE A 117 -9.89 6.33 -5.16
N GLN A 118 -11.18 6.45 -4.90
CA GLN A 118 -12.20 6.33 -5.95
C GLN A 118 -12.60 7.73 -6.40
N TRP A 119 -12.78 7.90 -7.70
CA TRP A 119 -13.46 9.08 -8.22
C TRP A 119 -14.92 9.05 -7.75
N ARG A 120 -15.43 10.20 -7.30
CA ARG A 120 -16.75 10.30 -6.66
C ARG A 120 -17.47 11.55 -7.14
N GLU A 121 -18.79 11.55 -6.99
CA GLU A 121 -19.65 12.67 -7.41
C GLU A 121 -19.27 14.00 -6.74
N ASP A 122 -18.75 13.98 -5.51
CA ASP A 122 -18.28 15.17 -4.78
C ASP A 122 -17.01 15.81 -5.37
N MET A 123 -16.36 15.15 -6.33
CA MET A 123 -15.17 15.65 -7.04
C MET A 123 -15.49 16.24 -8.42
N ILE A 124 -16.75 16.14 -8.87
CA ILE A 124 -17.17 16.62 -10.20
C ILE A 124 -17.30 18.14 -10.18
N HIS A 125 -16.54 18.81 -11.05
CA HIS A 125 -16.59 20.26 -11.26
C HIS A 125 -17.59 20.65 -12.36
N GLY A 126 -18.05 19.68 -13.15
CA GLY A 126 -19.03 19.88 -14.22
C GLY A 126 -18.40 20.34 -15.53
N PHE A 127 -17.08 20.20 -15.66
CA PHE A 127 -16.33 20.49 -16.88
C PHE A 127 -15.52 19.27 -17.26
N GLU A 128 -16.04 18.49 -18.21
CA GLU A 128 -15.54 17.16 -18.57
C GLU A 128 -14.02 17.08 -18.80
N PRO A 129 -13.37 18.03 -19.50
CA PRO A 129 -11.93 17.94 -19.71
C PRO A 129 -11.11 18.02 -18.42
N LEU A 130 -11.60 18.74 -17.41
CA LEU A 130 -10.98 18.88 -16.09
C LEU A 130 -11.29 17.66 -15.22
N ASP A 131 -12.56 17.23 -15.20
CA ASP A 131 -12.98 16.05 -14.44
C ASP A 131 -12.22 14.80 -14.91
N ALA A 132 -12.06 14.64 -16.23
CA ALA A 132 -11.27 13.55 -16.82
C ALA A 132 -9.78 13.61 -16.47
N GLN A 133 -9.19 14.80 -16.29
CA GLN A 133 -7.79 14.95 -15.86
C GLN A 133 -7.62 14.53 -14.40
N HIS A 134 -8.49 14.98 -13.51
CA HIS A 134 -8.47 14.58 -12.10
C HIS A 134 -8.67 13.08 -11.92
N GLU A 135 -9.63 12.47 -12.64
CA GLU A 135 -9.84 11.03 -12.60
C GLU A 135 -8.58 10.27 -13.03
N ARG A 136 -7.87 10.72 -14.08
CA ARG A 136 -6.61 10.11 -14.51
C ARG A 136 -5.49 10.24 -13.47
N ILE A 137 -5.39 11.38 -12.80
CA ILE A 137 -4.43 11.58 -11.69
C ILE A 137 -4.70 10.57 -10.57
N LEU A 138 -5.96 10.39 -10.17
CA LEU A 138 -6.31 9.39 -9.16
C LEU A 138 -6.03 7.96 -9.61
N CYS A 139 -6.29 7.64 -10.88
CA CYS A 139 -5.94 6.33 -11.45
C CYS A 139 -4.44 6.04 -11.38
N LYS A 140 -3.60 7.02 -11.75
CA LYS A 140 -2.13 6.90 -11.68
C LYS A 140 -1.63 6.83 -10.24
N TRP A 141 -2.23 7.60 -9.33
CA TRP A 141 -1.95 7.48 -7.90
C TRP A 141 -2.23 6.06 -7.41
N ASN A 142 -3.40 5.51 -7.70
CA ASN A 142 -3.73 4.14 -7.31
C ASN A 142 -2.74 3.13 -7.91
N GLU A 143 -2.34 3.30 -9.17
CA GLU A 143 -1.33 2.44 -9.81
C GLU A 143 0.02 2.50 -9.05
N LEU A 144 0.48 3.70 -8.68
CA LEU A 144 1.70 3.90 -7.90
C LEU A 144 1.62 3.17 -6.56
N ILE A 145 0.51 3.31 -5.84
CA ILE A 145 0.29 2.64 -4.55
C ILE A 145 0.31 1.12 -4.73
N LYS A 146 -0.39 0.56 -5.73
CA LYS A 146 -0.37 -0.88 -6.02
C LYS A 146 1.06 -1.38 -6.26
N GLU A 147 1.85 -0.63 -7.01
CA GLU A 147 3.25 -1.00 -7.31
C GLU A 147 4.16 -0.90 -6.09
N LEU A 148 3.97 0.11 -5.23
CA LEU A 148 4.67 0.22 -3.95
C LEU A 148 4.35 -0.95 -3.02
N ILE A 149 3.08 -1.31 -2.90
CA ILE A 149 2.60 -2.43 -2.07
C ILE A 149 3.20 -3.75 -2.57
N ARG A 150 3.09 -4.02 -3.88
CA ARG A 150 3.65 -5.22 -4.53
C ARG A 150 5.19 -5.26 -4.52
N GLY A 151 5.86 -4.13 -4.26
CA GLY A 151 7.32 -4.01 -4.39
C GLY A 151 7.76 -4.19 -5.85
N GLY A 152 7.02 -3.60 -6.77
CA GLY A 152 7.24 -3.65 -8.22
C GLY A 152 8.40 -2.77 -8.68
N LYS A 153 8.90 -3.02 -9.89
CA LYS A 153 10.08 -2.33 -10.45
C LYS A 153 9.74 -1.03 -11.17
N ARG A 154 8.46 -0.72 -11.36
CA ARG A 154 7.98 0.42 -12.17
C ARG A 154 7.65 1.66 -11.36
N VAL A 155 7.84 1.62 -10.04
CA VAL A 155 7.52 2.72 -9.11
C VAL A 155 8.05 4.07 -9.60
N ALA A 156 9.32 4.14 -10.01
CA ALA A 156 9.92 5.38 -10.49
C ALA A 156 9.24 5.92 -11.76
N VAL A 157 8.97 5.05 -12.74
CA VAL A 157 8.33 5.43 -14.01
C VAL A 157 6.89 5.89 -13.80
N ILE A 158 6.15 5.22 -12.91
CA ILE A 158 4.76 5.59 -12.63
C ILE A 158 4.70 6.90 -11.84
N LEU A 159 5.63 7.10 -10.89
CA LEU A 159 5.74 8.36 -10.17
C LEU A 159 6.06 9.53 -11.12
N GLU A 160 7.01 9.36 -12.04
CA GLU A 160 7.32 10.36 -13.06
C GLU A 160 6.10 10.69 -13.92
N ASN A 161 5.38 9.67 -14.39
CA ASN A 161 4.16 9.83 -15.18
C ASN A 161 3.02 10.50 -14.41
N LEU A 162 2.93 10.30 -13.09
CA LEU A 162 1.96 10.94 -12.22
C LEU A 162 2.31 12.42 -12.04
N VAL A 163 3.58 12.73 -11.76
CA VAL A 163 4.04 14.12 -11.62
C VAL A 163 3.78 14.91 -12.90
N ASN A 164 4.11 14.33 -14.07
CA ASN A 164 3.84 14.97 -15.36
C ASN A 164 2.34 15.25 -15.56
N GLU A 165 1.46 14.29 -15.26
CA GLU A 165 0.00 14.48 -15.39
C GLU A 165 -0.52 15.61 -14.47
N VAL A 166 0.00 15.69 -13.24
CA VAL A 166 -0.36 16.76 -12.29
C VAL A 166 0.09 18.12 -12.83
N LEU A 167 1.33 18.23 -13.31
CA LEU A 167 1.85 19.48 -13.86
C LEU A 167 1.10 19.93 -15.12
N GLU A 168 0.74 19.00 -16.00
CA GLU A 168 -0.09 19.27 -17.17
C GLU A 168 -1.49 19.76 -16.78
N ASN A 169 -2.14 19.12 -15.80
CA ASN A 169 -3.43 19.56 -15.28
C ASN A 169 -3.37 20.97 -14.69
N MET A 170 -2.34 21.25 -13.87
CA MET A 170 -2.14 22.58 -13.30
C MET A 170 -1.99 23.65 -14.37
N ASN A 171 -1.20 23.39 -15.42
CA ASN A 171 -1.01 24.34 -16.51
C ASN A 171 -2.32 24.58 -17.28
N PHE A 172 -3.08 23.52 -17.56
CA PHE A 172 -4.38 23.61 -18.22
C PHE A 172 -5.38 24.44 -17.42
N GLU A 173 -5.51 24.20 -16.12
CA GLU A 173 -6.34 25.00 -15.22
C GLU A 173 -5.94 26.47 -15.24
N GLU A 174 -4.65 26.76 -15.12
CA GLU A 174 -4.15 28.12 -15.11
C GLU A 174 -4.45 28.86 -16.42
N GLU A 175 -4.32 28.19 -17.57
CA GLU A 175 -4.69 28.74 -18.87
C GLU A 175 -6.18 29.09 -18.94
N LEU A 176 -7.06 28.21 -18.47
CA LEU A 176 -8.49 28.45 -18.40
C LEU A 176 -8.81 29.63 -17.48
N MET A 177 -8.19 29.67 -16.29
CA MET A 177 -8.39 30.73 -15.32
C MET A 177 -7.94 32.09 -15.85
N ARG A 178 -6.82 32.16 -16.58
CA ARG A 178 -6.38 33.38 -17.28
C ARG A 178 -7.36 33.78 -18.37
N LYS A 179 -7.75 32.84 -19.24
CA LYS A 179 -8.64 33.07 -20.38
C LYS A 179 -10.01 33.63 -19.95
N TYR A 180 -10.59 33.06 -18.90
CA TYR A 180 -11.92 33.42 -18.41
C TYR A 180 -11.91 34.38 -17.21
N LYS A 181 -10.73 34.90 -16.82
CA LYS A 181 -10.56 35.86 -15.72
C LYS A 181 -11.17 35.37 -14.40
N TYR A 182 -10.85 34.13 -14.02
CA TYR A 182 -11.39 33.51 -12.81
C TYR A 182 -11.05 34.35 -11.55
N PRO A 183 -12.04 34.73 -10.71
CA PRO A 183 -11.81 35.69 -9.62
C PRO A 183 -10.78 35.25 -8.58
N LYS A 184 -10.58 33.95 -8.38
CA LYS A 184 -9.64 33.39 -7.39
C LYS A 184 -8.33 32.90 -8.00
N ALA A 185 -8.06 33.20 -9.28
CA ALA A 185 -6.88 32.73 -10.00
C ALA A 185 -5.56 33.02 -9.27
N LYS A 186 -5.43 34.20 -8.65
CA LYS A 186 -4.20 34.59 -7.92
C LYS A 186 -3.85 33.61 -6.79
N GLN A 187 -4.84 33.21 -5.99
CA GLN A 187 -4.59 32.26 -4.90
C GLN A 187 -4.30 30.87 -5.45
N HIS A 188 -5.09 30.42 -6.43
CA HIS A 188 -4.91 29.12 -7.07
C HIS A 188 -3.52 28.94 -7.69
N PHE A 189 -3.00 29.97 -8.36
CA PHE A 189 -1.66 29.94 -8.97
C PHE A 189 -0.57 29.83 -7.90
N LYS A 190 -0.77 30.49 -6.75
CA LYS A 190 0.14 30.37 -5.63
C LYS A 190 0.12 28.96 -5.04
N ASP A 191 -1.07 28.37 -4.88
CA ASP A 191 -1.19 27.00 -4.35
C ASP A 191 -0.48 25.99 -5.29
N HIS A 192 -0.59 26.18 -6.61
CA HIS A 192 0.16 25.38 -7.59
C HIS A 192 1.67 25.66 -7.57
N GLU A 193 2.09 26.91 -7.40
CA GLU A 193 3.52 27.27 -7.27
C GLU A 193 4.13 26.65 -6.00
N ASP A 194 3.43 26.72 -4.87
CA ASP A 194 3.84 26.13 -3.62
C ASP A 194 3.97 24.60 -3.76
N PHE A 195 3.01 23.94 -4.43
CA PHE A 195 3.11 22.50 -4.71
C PHE A 195 4.31 22.12 -5.60
N ARG A 196 4.60 22.91 -6.63
CA ARG A 196 5.74 22.67 -7.53
C ARG A 196 7.10 22.79 -6.82
N ASN A 197 7.14 23.46 -5.68
CA ASN A 197 8.35 23.73 -4.90
C ASN A 197 8.56 22.78 -3.70
N LEU A 198 7.69 21.77 -3.53
CA LEU A 198 7.86 20.69 -2.54
C LEU A 198 9.01 19.75 -2.92
#